data_AF-A0ABD2G499-F1
#
_entry.id   AF-A0ABD2G499-F1
#
_cell.length_a   1.000
_cell.length_b   1.000
_cell.length_c   1.000
_cell.angle_alpha   90.00
_cell.angle_beta   90.00
_cell.angle_gamma   90.00
#
_symmetry.space_group_name_H-M   'P 1'
#
loop_
_entity.id
_entity.type
_entity.pdbx_description
1 polymer ?
#
loop_
_entity_poly.entity_id
_entity_poly.type
_entity_poly.pdbx_seq_one_letter_code
_entity_poly.pdbx_strand_id
1 'polypeptide(L)'
;MELNIKKTTSQDLLSCGNGEGLSEKLLLKPKAAKSLQTERVPRSSVLDRLQSFLPQMAEANEKLKQQMAEAPAGTFDIESVEEAEKVIEMDVALVELSGSESDSEEYEENSDSEEESESDITEPSIKLPGEKGKKNKANIQVLNL
;
A
#
# COMPACT_ATOMS: atom_id res chain seq x y z
N MET A 1 -48.29 -7.18 24.60
CA MET A 1 -47.91 -8.61 24.61
C MET A 1 -46.40 -8.66 24.80
N GLU A 2 -45.94 -8.99 26.01
CA GLU A 2 -44.52 -9.06 26.33
C GLU A 2 -44.01 -10.49 26.07
N LEU A 3 -43.11 -10.63 25.10
CA LEU A 3 -42.48 -11.91 24.77
C LEU A 3 -41.31 -12.14 25.72
N ASN A 4 -41.53 -13.02 26.70
CA ASN A 4 -40.53 -13.40 27.69
C ASN A 4 -39.53 -14.39 27.05
N ILE A 5 -38.52 -13.85 26.37
CA ILE A 5 -37.47 -14.64 25.69
C ILE A 5 -36.49 -15.14 26.77
N LYS A 6 -36.70 -16.37 27.25
CA LYS A 6 -35.73 -17.07 28.09
C LYS A 6 -34.45 -17.28 27.28
N LYS A 7 -33.42 -16.46 27.50
CA LYS A 7 -32.08 -16.70 26.97
C LYS A 7 -31.52 -17.98 27.57
N THR A 8 -31.52 -19.06 26.79
CA THR A 8 -30.76 -20.28 27.09
C THR A 8 -29.28 -19.96 26.89
N THR A 9 -28.61 -19.48 27.92
CA THR A 9 -27.15 -19.33 27.90
C THR A 9 -26.57 -20.66 28.38
N SER A 10 -25.79 -21.32 27.52
CA SER A 10 -25.08 -22.53 27.91
C SER A 10 -23.97 -22.14 28.88
N GLN A 11 -24.18 -22.42 30.16
CA GLN A 11 -23.18 -22.18 31.21
C GLN A 11 -21.98 -23.14 31.08
N ASP A 12 -22.16 -24.25 30.36
CA ASP A 12 -21.11 -25.25 30.09
C ASP A 12 -19.99 -24.71 29.20
N LEU A 13 -20.25 -23.64 28.42
CA LEU A 13 -19.24 -22.98 27.58
C LEU A 13 -18.53 -21.82 28.28
N LEU A 14 -19.02 -21.41 29.46
CA LEU A 14 -18.48 -20.29 30.24
C LEU A 14 -17.42 -20.74 31.26
N SER A 15 -17.29 -22.05 31.52
CA SER A 15 -16.29 -22.64 32.41
C SER A 15 -14.97 -22.94 31.69
N CYS A 16 -14.45 -21.99 30.91
CA CYS A 16 -13.08 -22.05 30.41
C CYS A 16 -12.14 -21.51 31.48
N GLY A 17 -11.49 -22.38 32.28
CA GLY A 17 -10.35 -21.93 33.08
C GLY A 17 -9.99 -22.70 34.34
N ASN A 18 -10.87 -23.53 34.91
CA ASN A 18 -10.59 -24.12 36.23
C ASN A 18 -10.98 -25.61 36.40
N GLY A 19 -11.33 -26.31 35.32
CA GLY A 19 -11.63 -27.74 35.35
C GLY A 19 -10.50 -28.58 34.73
N GLU A 20 -10.02 -29.59 35.45
CA GLU A 20 -9.30 -30.72 34.85
C GLU A 20 -10.25 -31.40 33.83
N GLY A 21 -9.97 -31.29 32.54
CA GLY A 21 -10.76 -32.01 31.53
C GLY A 21 -10.73 -31.44 30.11
N LEU A 22 -10.42 -30.16 29.94
CA LEU A 22 -10.27 -29.58 28.59
C LEU A 22 -9.05 -30.14 27.85
N SER A 23 -7.96 -30.37 28.57
CA SER A 23 -6.74 -31.01 28.07
C SER A 23 -6.98 -32.46 27.62
N GLU A 24 -7.80 -33.21 28.34
CA GLU A 24 -8.09 -34.63 28.06
C GLU A 24 -8.95 -34.81 26.80
N LYS A 25 -9.98 -33.96 26.64
CA LYS A 25 -10.85 -33.99 25.44
C LYS A 25 -10.13 -33.55 24.16
N LEU A 26 -9.11 -32.72 24.28
CA LEU A 26 -8.33 -32.19 23.16
C LEU A 26 -7.05 -32.99 22.90
N LEU A 27 -6.82 -34.11 23.62
CA LEU A 27 -5.58 -34.90 23.56
C LEU A 27 -4.31 -34.05 23.74
N LEU A 28 -4.44 -32.91 24.41
CA LEU A 28 -3.34 -32.02 24.74
C LEU A 28 -2.63 -32.63 25.94
N LYS A 29 -1.47 -33.26 25.70
CA LYS A 29 -0.62 -33.70 26.81
C LYS A 29 -0.30 -32.48 27.69
N PRO A 30 -0.56 -32.52 29.02
CA PRO A 30 -0.15 -31.44 29.92
C PRO A 30 1.37 -31.42 29.93
N LYS A 31 1.96 -30.61 29.04
CA LYS A 31 3.39 -30.37 29.01
C LYS A 31 3.69 -29.60 30.29
N ALA A 32 4.47 -30.19 31.19
CA ALA A 32 4.89 -29.58 32.45
C ALA A 32 5.21 -28.10 32.20
N ALA A 33 4.62 -27.22 33.02
CA ALA A 33 4.58 -25.78 32.85
C ALA A 33 5.99 -25.16 32.76
N LYS A 34 6.62 -25.27 31.59
CA LYS A 34 7.61 -24.30 31.15
C LYS A 34 6.80 -23.07 30.77
N SER A 35 6.94 -21.99 31.52
CA SER A 35 6.35 -20.70 31.19
C SER A 35 6.65 -20.43 29.71
N LEU A 36 5.61 -20.28 28.89
CA LEU A 36 5.78 -19.86 27.51
C LEU A 36 6.37 -18.45 27.56
N GLN A 37 7.68 -18.35 27.34
CA GLN A 37 8.37 -17.07 27.29
C GLN A 37 8.13 -16.47 25.91
N THR A 38 7.47 -15.32 25.88
CA THR A 38 7.39 -14.49 24.69
C THR A 38 8.56 -13.52 24.71
N GLU A 39 9.27 -13.41 23.58
CA GLU A 39 10.28 -12.40 23.38
C GLU A 39 9.68 -11.22 22.62
N ARG A 40 10.11 -10.00 22.95
CA ARG A 40 9.65 -8.81 22.24
C ARG A 40 10.41 -8.71 20.93
N VAL A 41 9.68 -8.64 19.82
CA VAL A 41 10.27 -8.45 18.50
C VAL A 41 10.99 -7.10 18.47
N PRO A 42 12.25 -7.04 17.97
CA PRO A 42 12.96 -5.79 17.81
C PRO A 42 12.25 -4.85 16.82
N ARG A 43 12.47 -3.55 16.98
CA ARG A 43 11.87 -2.51 16.14
C ARG A 43 12.46 -2.60 14.72
N SER A 44 11.63 -2.38 13.70
CA SER A 44 12.12 -2.47 12.32
C SER A 44 12.92 -1.22 11.95
N SER A 45 14.00 -1.43 11.19
CA SER A 45 14.88 -0.36 10.70
C SER A 45 14.13 0.68 9.86
N VAL A 46 13.09 0.26 9.12
CA VAL A 46 12.22 1.15 8.34
C VAL A 46 11.41 2.08 9.25
N LEU A 47 10.86 1.56 10.35
CA LEU A 47 10.09 2.39 11.29
C LEU A 47 10.98 3.43 11.99
N ASP A 48 12.24 3.10 12.25
CA ASP A 48 13.20 4.05 12.82
C ASP A 48 13.56 5.17 11.84
N ARG A 49 13.73 4.84 10.54
CA ARG A 49 13.94 5.85 9.49
C ARG A 49 12.75 6.79 9.36
N LEU A 50 11.52 6.24 9.33
CA LEU A 50 10.30 7.04 9.27
C LEU A 50 10.17 7.97 10.48
N GLN A 51 10.53 7.49 11.67
CA GLN A 51 10.51 8.32 12.88
C GLN A 51 11.43 9.55 12.76
N SER A 52 12.58 9.42 12.10
CA SER A 52 13.50 10.54 11.86
C SER A 52 13.10 11.45 10.69
N PHE A 53 12.42 10.89 9.68
CA PHE A 53 12.08 11.59 8.43
C PHE A 53 10.84 12.46 8.56
N LEU A 54 9.78 11.98 9.22
CA LEU A 54 8.51 12.71 9.31
C LEU A 54 8.64 14.12 9.92
N PRO A 55 9.46 14.35 10.96
CA PRO A 55 9.70 15.71 11.47
C PRO A 55 10.35 16.64 10.43
N GLN A 56 11.34 16.14 9.68
CA GLN A 56 12.03 16.92 8.64
C GLN A 56 11.09 17.28 7.49
N MET A 57 10.26 16.32 7.08
CA MET A 57 9.22 16.53 6.07
C MET A 57 8.18 17.55 6.53
N ALA A 58 7.77 17.50 7.81
CA ALA A 58 6.85 18.47 8.37
C ALA A 58 7.43 19.89 8.36
N GLU A 59 8.69 20.05 8.79
CA GLU A 59 9.39 21.34 8.75
C GLU A 59 9.53 21.88 7.32
N ALA A 60 9.91 21.02 6.36
CA ALA A 60 10.00 21.39 4.95
C ALA A 60 8.65 21.84 4.39
N ASN A 61 7.55 21.15 4.75
CA ASN A 61 6.20 21.53 4.34
C ASN A 61 5.75 22.86 4.94
N GLU A 62 6.10 23.15 6.19
CA GLU A 62 5.81 24.45 6.81
C GLU A 62 6.59 25.58 6.14
N LYS A 63 7.88 25.36 5.86
CA LYS A 63 8.71 26.31 5.12
C LYS A 63 8.14 26.58 3.72
N LEU A 64 7.75 25.53 2.99
CA LEU A 64 7.12 25.66 1.67
C LEU A 64 5.84 26.49 1.76
N LYS A 65 4.97 26.24 2.74
CA LYS A 65 3.75 27.03 2.94
C LYS A 65 4.04 28.52 3.21
N GLN A 66 5.06 28.82 4.00
CA GLN A 66 5.47 30.21 4.25
C GLN A 66 5.96 30.88 2.96
N GLN A 67 6.79 30.18 2.18
CA GLN A 67 7.29 30.68 0.91
C GLN A 67 6.18 30.88 -0.11
N MET A 68 5.21 29.97 -0.20
CA MET A 68 4.04 30.11 -1.08
C MET A 68 3.17 31.32 -0.70
N ALA A 69 3.14 31.72 0.57
CA ALA A 69 2.39 32.90 1.01
C ALA A 69 3.09 34.22 0.70
N GLU A 70 4.43 34.22 0.66
CA GLU A 70 5.24 35.42 0.35
C GLU A 70 5.50 35.58 -1.15
N ALA A 71 5.63 34.47 -1.88
CA ALA A 71 5.97 34.49 -3.30
C ALA A 71 4.78 34.91 -4.18
N PRO A 72 5.06 35.47 -5.38
CA PRO A 72 4.04 35.71 -6.39
C PRO A 72 3.30 34.44 -6.79
N ALA A 73 2.02 34.59 -7.16
CA ALA A 73 1.21 33.51 -7.71
C ALA A 73 1.88 32.92 -8.96
N GLY A 74 1.91 31.59 -9.06
CA GLY A 74 2.53 30.87 -10.18
C GLY A 74 3.98 30.45 -9.95
N THR A 75 4.69 30.99 -8.95
CA THR A 75 6.10 30.62 -8.68
C THR A 75 6.26 29.14 -8.29
N PHE A 76 5.26 28.59 -7.61
CA PHE A 76 5.22 27.18 -7.17
C PHE A 76 4.19 26.36 -7.96
N ASP A 77 3.85 26.80 -9.17
CA ASP A 77 2.96 26.05 -10.05
C ASP A 77 3.77 25.01 -10.85
N ILE A 78 3.51 23.73 -10.56
CA ILE A 78 4.20 22.61 -11.20
C ILE A 78 3.72 22.35 -12.64
N GLU A 79 2.64 22.99 -13.07
CA GLU A 79 2.11 22.87 -14.44
C GLU A 79 2.59 24.01 -15.36
N SER A 80 3.27 25.03 -14.80
CA SER A 80 3.78 26.17 -15.56
C SER A 80 5.04 25.77 -16.35
N VAL A 81 4.85 25.38 -17.62
CA VAL A 81 5.92 24.94 -18.54
C VAL A 81 6.24 25.96 -19.64
N GLU A 82 5.67 27.16 -19.57
CA GLU A 82 5.76 28.16 -20.65
C GLU A 82 7.15 28.82 -20.75
N GLU A 83 7.79 29.06 -19.60
CA GLU A 83 9.08 29.75 -19.49
C GLU A 83 10.26 28.79 -19.23
N ALA A 84 9.98 27.51 -19.00
CA ALA A 84 10.97 26.49 -18.65
C ALA A 84 11.50 25.73 -19.89
N GLU A 85 12.70 25.14 -19.75
CA GLU A 85 13.23 24.21 -20.75
C GLU A 85 12.35 22.96 -20.83
N LYS A 86 12.22 22.38 -22.04
CA LYS A 86 11.47 21.14 -22.26
C LYS A 86 12.25 19.91 -21.79
N VAL A 87 12.57 19.87 -20.50
CA VAL A 87 13.28 18.77 -19.84
C VAL A 87 12.42 18.22 -18.71
N ILE A 88 12.36 16.89 -18.60
CA ILE A 88 11.68 16.22 -17.50
C ILE A 88 12.75 15.90 -16.46
N GLU A 89 12.80 16.68 -15.38
CA GLU A 89 13.64 16.38 -14.23
C GLU A 89 12.97 15.28 -13.40
N MET A 90 13.69 14.19 -13.18
CA MET A 90 13.20 13.03 -12.42
C MET A 90 14.11 12.80 -11.21
N ASP A 91 13.65 13.23 -10.04
CA ASP A 91 14.31 12.94 -8.76
C ASP A 91 14.08 11.48 -8.36
N VAL A 92 14.99 10.59 -8.75
CA VAL A 92 14.93 9.16 -8.38
C VAL A 92 15.55 8.96 -7.00
N ALA A 93 14.73 8.87 -5.97
CA ALA A 93 15.20 8.50 -4.63
C ALA A 93 15.46 6.99 -4.54
N LEU A 94 16.72 6.57 -4.79
CA LEU A 94 17.18 5.20 -4.53
C LEU A 94 17.36 4.99 -3.03
N VAL A 95 16.31 4.55 -2.34
CA VAL A 95 16.43 4.12 -0.95
C VAL A 95 17.04 2.72 -0.94
N GLU A 96 18.35 2.64 -0.65
CA GLU A 96 19.00 1.36 -0.35
C GLU A 96 18.34 0.75 0.89
N LEU A 97 17.49 -0.26 0.65
CA LEU A 97 17.00 -1.18 1.66
C LEU A 97 18.16 -2.12 2.03
N SER A 98 19.18 -1.58 2.71
CA SER A 98 20.28 -2.35 3.29
C SER A 98 19.69 -3.40 4.24
N GLY A 99 19.59 -4.64 3.77
CA GLY A 99 18.93 -5.74 4.48
C GLY A 99 18.48 -6.91 3.59
N SER A 100 18.36 -6.72 2.28
CA SER A 100 18.25 -7.83 1.33
C SER A 100 19.65 -8.23 0.85
N GLU A 101 20.31 -9.10 1.60
CA GLU A 101 21.29 -10.02 1.01
C GLU A 101 20.50 -11.03 0.15
N SER A 102 19.92 -10.56 -0.95
CA SER A 102 19.42 -11.45 -2.00
C SER A 102 20.58 -11.65 -2.94
N ASP A 103 21.06 -12.88 -2.98
CA ASP A 103 22.05 -13.40 -3.92
C ASP A 103 21.83 -12.76 -5.30
N SER A 104 22.90 -12.15 -5.82
CA SER A 104 22.87 -11.42 -7.09
C SER A 104 22.70 -12.42 -8.23
N GLU A 105 21.45 -12.76 -8.53
CA GLU A 105 21.11 -13.24 -9.87
C GLU A 105 21.09 -12.02 -10.78
N GLU A 106 22.09 -11.97 -11.66
CA GLU A 106 22.29 -10.99 -12.73
C GLU A 106 21.00 -10.85 -13.57
N TYR A 107 20.16 -9.87 -13.22
CA TYR A 107 19.08 -9.45 -14.09
C TYR A 107 19.71 -8.61 -15.19
N GLU A 108 20.03 -9.25 -16.31
CA GLU A 108 20.31 -8.60 -17.59
C GLU A 108 19.17 -7.62 -17.89
N GLU A 109 19.42 -6.33 -17.65
CA GLU A 109 18.57 -5.24 -18.08
C GLU A 109 18.65 -5.15 -19.60
N ASN A 110 17.88 -5.99 -20.29
CA ASN A 110 17.69 -5.86 -21.72
C ASN A 110 16.82 -4.61 -21.95
N SER A 111 17.47 -3.45 -21.93
CA SER A 111 16.92 -2.18 -22.41
C SER A 111 16.78 -2.31 -23.93
N ASP A 112 15.71 -2.97 -24.35
CA ASP A 112 15.24 -2.96 -25.72
C ASP A 112 14.73 -1.54 -25.99
N SER A 113 15.64 -0.67 -26.42
CA SER A 113 15.31 0.64 -26.96
C SER A 113 14.54 0.42 -28.26
N GLU A 114 13.23 0.16 -28.13
CA GLU A 114 12.28 0.32 -29.23
C GLU A 114 12.37 1.80 -29.65
N GLU A 115 12.97 2.04 -30.81
CA GLU A 115 12.94 3.35 -31.46
C GLU A 115 11.48 3.79 -31.57
N GLU A 116 11.04 4.71 -30.71
CA GLU A 116 9.73 5.34 -30.84
C GLU A 116 9.71 6.14 -32.14
N SER A 117 9.19 5.51 -33.19
CA SER A 117 8.74 6.22 -34.37
C SER A 117 7.62 7.17 -33.93
N GLU A 118 7.92 8.47 -33.98
CA GLU A 118 7.01 9.61 -33.78
C GLU A 118 5.76 9.45 -34.67
N SER A 119 4.76 8.70 -34.21
CA SER A 119 3.48 8.55 -34.89
C SER A 119 2.41 9.19 -34.04
N ASP A 120 1.83 10.29 -34.53
CA ASP A 120 0.73 11.03 -33.93
C ASP A 120 -0.36 10.07 -33.42
N ILE A 121 -0.47 9.95 -32.09
CA ILE A 121 -1.50 9.16 -31.42
C ILE A 121 -2.81 9.95 -31.52
N THR A 122 -3.56 9.73 -32.60
CA THR A 122 -4.97 10.13 -32.68
C THR A 122 -5.84 9.06 -32.00
N GLU A 123 -7.02 9.47 -31.50
CA GLU A 123 -7.86 8.73 -30.55
C GLU A 123 -8.22 7.25 -30.86
N PRO A 124 -8.17 6.68 -32.09
CA PRO A 124 -8.49 5.26 -32.27
C PRO A 124 -7.30 4.29 -32.09
N SER A 125 -6.12 4.73 -31.65
CA SER A 125 -4.88 3.92 -31.72
C SER A 125 -4.59 2.99 -30.53
N ILE A 126 -5.40 2.98 -29.47
CA ILE A 126 -5.20 2.10 -28.31
C ILE A 126 -5.70 0.69 -28.64
N LYS A 127 -4.78 -0.22 -28.97
CA LYS A 127 -5.09 -1.65 -29.15
C LYS A 127 -4.92 -2.39 -27.84
N LEU A 128 -6.02 -2.79 -27.21
CA LEU A 128 -5.99 -3.67 -26.05
C LEU A 128 -5.58 -5.09 -26.48
N PRO A 129 -4.64 -5.75 -25.78
CA PRO A 129 -4.26 -7.12 -26.08
C PRO A 129 -5.45 -8.06 -25.82
N GLY A 130 -6.06 -8.57 -26.90
CA GLY A 130 -7.19 -9.50 -26.85
C GLY A 130 -8.28 -9.26 -27.90
N GLU A 131 -8.31 -8.10 -28.54
CA GLU A 131 -9.41 -7.73 -29.44
C GLU A 131 -9.18 -8.16 -30.90
N LYS A 132 -9.14 -9.48 -31.14
CA LYS A 132 -9.26 -10.01 -32.50
C LYS A 132 -10.73 -10.07 -32.90
N GLY A 133 -11.25 -8.94 -33.40
CA GLY A 133 -12.26 -8.94 -34.47
C GLY A 133 -13.75 -8.95 -34.10
N LYS A 134 -14.18 -8.55 -32.89
CA LYS A 134 -15.61 -8.37 -32.59
C LYS A 134 -15.90 -6.97 -32.03
N LYS A 135 -16.41 -6.10 -32.90
CA LYS A 135 -16.90 -4.76 -32.57
C LYS A 135 -18.23 -4.88 -31.84
N ASN A 136 -18.22 -5.20 -30.54
CA ASN A 136 -19.44 -5.13 -29.74
C ASN A 136 -19.65 -3.67 -29.33
N LYS A 137 -20.58 -2.96 -30.00
CA LYS A 137 -20.99 -1.62 -29.58
C LYS A 137 -21.78 -1.75 -28.27
N ALA A 138 -21.24 -1.23 -27.17
CA ALA A 138 -21.99 -1.10 -25.93
C ALA A 138 -23.12 -0.07 -26.12
N ASN A 139 -24.35 -0.43 -25.73
CA ASN A 139 -25.51 0.47 -25.77
C ASN A 139 -25.75 0.98 -24.34
N ILE A 140 -25.15 2.13 -24.01
CA ILE A 140 -25.30 2.79 -22.72
C ILE A 140 -26.42 3.83 -22.86
N GLN A 141 -27.46 3.71 -22.03
CA GLN A 141 -28.57 4.66 -21.97
C GLN A 141 -28.63 5.28 -20.59
N VAL A 142 -28.78 6.60 -20.55
CA VAL A 142 -29.06 7.34 -19.31
C VAL A 142 -30.55 7.23 -19.03
N LEU A 143 -30.89 6.53 -17.94
CA LEU A 143 -32.24 6.48 -17.42
C LEU A 143 -32.48 7.77 -16.62
N ASN A 144 -33.33 8.65 -17.14
CA ASN A 144 -33.87 9.74 -16.34
C ASN A 144 -34.88 9.14 -15.35
N LEU A 145 -34.52 9.15 -14.07
CA LEU A 145 -35.41 8.79 -12.95
C LEU A 145 -36.39 9.93 -12.64
#